data_AF-I3TTU3-F1
#
_entry.id   AF-I3TTU3-F1
#
_cell.length_a   1.000
_cell.length_b   1.000
_cell.length_c   1.000
_cell.angle_alpha   90.00
_cell.angle_beta   90.00
_cell.angle_gamma   90.00
#
_symmetry.space_group_name_H-M   'P 1'
#
loop_
_entity.id
_entity.type
_entity.pdbx_description
1 polymer ?
#
loop_
_entity_poly.entity_id
_entity_poly.type
_entity_poly.pdbx_seq_one_letter_code
_entity_poly.pdbx_strand_id
1 'polypeptide(L)'
;MSDSAASLPSLTERLGLCLARPVDAAARERARLAVLDWAGCAVIGAATETGRAFARLAADGVVGPSRVLGAGRAPARDAAFANGAYGNIYEMDDVDRQAVLHPGPVVIPAALAMAEALGSSPDALLDAVVRGYEAMVRLGRAMGPAHYRHFHPTATCGAFGAAAAAASLMGLDQARLTGALGTAGTRAAGLWQCRHEPVTTKQFHTARAAAGGIESAQLAAAGLGGPRFILEGPQGLFAAMAPDARPDEITAPHDGAWLILGTSIKPWPACRHAHAAIDAALILRAEAQGRMPAAIEVRSFADALTFCDRPDPASTIQAKFSLQHAVAVTLLGGPPPLGAFEPEVIADPVVAGLRARVRLVVAEPYAGAYPRRFGTGLTITWDDGTTSRAEVPDALGDPENPVDHAAVVTKARTLARAAGLDEQHIGALIRAIEALEGPDPARIAAFTAILP
;
A
#
# COMPACT_ATOMS: atom_id res chain seq x y z
N MET A 1 4.55 -30.50 42.38
CA MET A 1 4.68 -31.09 41.03
C MET A 1 3.28 -31.19 40.45
N SER A 2 2.81 -30.11 39.85
CA SER A 2 1.59 -30.14 39.03
C SER A 2 2.07 -30.06 37.59
N ASP A 3 1.62 -30.99 36.76
CA ASP A 3 1.82 -30.97 35.31
C ASP A 3 1.53 -29.58 34.77
N SER A 4 2.59 -28.91 34.30
CA SER A 4 2.49 -27.71 33.49
C SER A 4 1.89 -28.15 32.16
N ALA A 5 0.56 -28.16 32.06
CA ALA A 5 -0.12 -28.17 30.78
C ALA A 5 0.52 -27.05 29.95
N ALA A 6 1.29 -27.42 28.93
CA ALA A 6 1.96 -26.44 28.07
C ALA A 6 0.88 -25.51 27.53
N SER A 7 0.89 -24.24 27.97
CA SER A 7 -0.10 -23.26 27.52
C SER A 7 -0.06 -23.22 26.00
N LEU A 8 -1.22 -23.30 25.36
CA LEU A 8 -1.31 -23.13 23.91
C LEU A 8 -0.56 -21.85 23.49
N PRO A 9 0.19 -21.88 22.38
CA PRO A 9 0.91 -20.70 21.93
C PRO A 9 -0.10 -19.57 21.61
N SER A 10 0.25 -18.37 22.02
CA SER A 10 -0.48 -17.14 21.69
C SER A 10 -0.59 -16.94 20.18
N LEU A 11 -1.54 -16.13 19.72
CA LEU A 11 -1.68 -15.79 18.31
C LEU A 11 -0.45 -15.08 17.76
N THR A 12 0.24 -14.29 18.57
CA THR A 12 1.52 -13.66 18.17
C THR A 12 2.61 -14.70 17.96
N GLU A 13 2.72 -15.69 18.84
CA GLU A 13 3.65 -16.83 18.64
C GLU A 13 3.26 -17.62 17.39
N ARG A 14 1.98 -17.92 17.19
CA ARG A 14 1.50 -18.64 16.01
C ARG A 14 1.74 -17.86 14.71
N LEU A 15 1.60 -16.54 14.72
CA LEU A 15 1.99 -15.68 13.60
C LEU A 15 3.49 -15.86 13.28
N GLY A 16 4.36 -15.80 14.30
CA GLY A 16 5.79 -16.04 14.10
C GLY A 16 6.10 -17.40 13.46
N LEU A 17 5.36 -18.46 13.84
CA LEU A 17 5.49 -19.77 13.21
C LEU A 17 5.06 -19.78 11.74
N CYS A 18 3.98 -19.08 11.38
CA CYS A 18 3.59 -18.89 9.97
C CYS A 18 4.68 -18.19 9.17
N LEU A 19 5.35 -17.20 9.78
CA LEU A 19 6.42 -16.46 9.13
C LEU A 19 7.68 -17.28 8.93
N ALA A 20 7.96 -18.30 9.76
CA ALA A 20 9.21 -19.07 9.73
C ALA A 20 9.39 -19.95 8.48
N ARG A 21 8.31 -20.22 7.74
CA ARG A 21 8.34 -21.11 6.56
C ARG A 21 9.28 -20.61 5.45
N PRO A 22 9.80 -21.50 4.58
CA PRO A 22 10.62 -21.10 3.45
C PRO A 22 9.87 -20.17 2.48
N VAL A 23 10.57 -19.17 1.96
CA VAL A 23 10.04 -18.29 0.92
C VAL A 23 10.36 -18.92 -0.44
N ASP A 24 9.33 -19.08 -1.28
CA ASP A 24 9.47 -19.66 -2.61
C ASP A 24 9.85 -18.61 -3.67
N ALA A 25 10.24 -19.09 -4.85
CA ALA A 25 10.69 -18.23 -5.95
C ALA A 25 9.58 -17.29 -6.46
N ALA A 26 8.31 -17.74 -6.47
CA ALA A 26 7.20 -16.92 -6.94
C ALA A 26 6.93 -15.74 -6.00
N ALA A 27 7.03 -15.95 -4.68
CA ALA A 27 6.94 -14.90 -3.68
C ALA A 27 8.10 -13.91 -3.79
N ARG A 28 9.34 -14.37 -4.06
CA ARG A 28 10.49 -13.48 -4.32
C ARG A 28 10.33 -12.65 -5.59
N GLU A 29 9.88 -13.27 -6.67
CA GLU A 29 9.56 -12.57 -7.93
C GLU A 29 8.54 -11.46 -7.69
N ARG A 30 7.45 -11.79 -6.98
CA ARG A 30 6.43 -10.82 -6.61
C ARG A 30 6.96 -9.71 -5.71
N ALA A 31 7.82 -10.03 -4.75
CA ALA A 31 8.47 -9.03 -3.90
C ALA A 31 9.36 -8.08 -4.71
N ARG A 32 10.10 -8.58 -5.72
CA ARG A 32 10.92 -7.74 -6.60
C ARG A 32 10.05 -6.78 -7.42
N LEU A 33 8.92 -7.27 -7.94
CA LEU A 33 7.94 -6.44 -8.64
C LEU A 33 7.33 -5.37 -7.71
N ALA A 34 7.05 -5.71 -6.45
CA ALA A 34 6.58 -4.76 -5.45
C ALA A 34 7.64 -3.70 -5.09
N VAL A 35 8.92 -4.07 -5.05
CA VAL A 35 10.04 -3.12 -4.89
C VAL A 35 10.11 -2.15 -6.06
N LEU A 36 9.92 -2.63 -7.30
CA LEU A 36 9.86 -1.77 -8.49
C LEU A 36 8.68 -0.78 -8.42
N ASP A 37 7.50 -1.28 -8.05
CA ASP A 37 6.30 -0.46 -7.89
C ASP A 37 6.47 0.63 -6.82
N TRP A 38 6.96 0.23 -5.65
CA TRP A 38 7.26 1.15 -4.55
C TRP A 38 8.34 2.16 -4.93
N ALA A 39 9.41 1.75 -5.60
CA ALA A 39 10.49 2.65 -6.00
C ALA A 39 9.97 3.78 -6.91
N GLY A 40 9.13 3.45 -7.89
CA GLY A 40 8.47 4.46 -8.73
C GLY A 40 7.66 5.46 -7.90
N CYS A 41 6.83 4.96 -6.98
CA CYS A 41 6.01 5.80 -6.11
C CYS A 41 6.83 6.64 -5.12
N ALA A 42 7.89 6.07 -4.56
CA ALA A 42 8.75 6.73 -3.59
C ALA A 42 9.62 7.82 -4.23
N VAL A 43 10.12 7.59 -5.46
CA VAL A 43 10.92 8.57 -6.20
C VAL A 43 10.13 9.84 -6.50
N ILE A 44 8.91 9.71 -7.03
CA ILE A 44 8.04 10.88 -7.26
C ILE A 44 7.58 11.51 -5.94
N GLY A 45 7.32 10.70 -4.90
CA GLY A 45 6.95 11.19 -3.58
C GLY A 45 8.05 12.03 -2.93
N ALA A 46 9.32 11.59 -3.01
CA ALA A 46 10.48 12.30 -2.47
C ALA A 46 10.70 13.67 -3.14
N ALA A 47 10.33 13.80 -4.42
CA ALA A 47 10.43 15.06 -5.17
C ALA A 47 9.35 16.10 -4.80
N THR A 48 8.36 15.76 -3.96
CA THR A 48 7.33 16.70 -3.50
C THR A 48 7.81 17.57 -2.33
N GLU A 49 7.07 18.65 -2.03
CA GLU A 49 7.32 19.45 -0.82
C GLU A 49 7.15 18.61 0.47
N THR A 50 6.11 17.76 0.50
CA THR A 50 5.88 16.84 1.61
C THR A 50 7.05 15.87 1.77
N GLY A 51 7.52 15.28 0.66
CA GLY A 51 8.68 14.39 0.66
C GLY A 51 9.94 15.07 1.21
N ARG A 52 10.25 16.27 0.72
CA ARG A 52 11.39 17.06 1.23
C ARG A 52 11.27 17.40 2.72
N ALA A 53 10.07 17.62 3.24
CA ALA A 53 9.87 17.87 4.66
C ALA A 53 10.21 16.63 5.52
N PHE A 54 9.74 15.45 5.12
CA PHE A 54 10.11 14.18 5.78
C PHE A 54 11.61 13.89 5.68
N ALA A 55 12.22 14.15 4.52
CA ALA A 55 13.65 13.97 4.32
C ALA A 55 14.49 14.80 5.29
N ARG A 56 14.10 16.08 5.50
CA ARG A 56 14.75 16.98 6.47
C ARG A 56 14.62 16.48 7.90
N LEU A 57 13.45 15.98 8.29
CA LEU A 57 13.21 15.43 9.62
C LEU A 57 14.03 14.16 9.89
N ALA A 58 14.24 13.32 8.88
CA ALA A 58 15.09 12.13 9.01
C ALA A 58 16.60 12.45 9.04
N ALA A 59 17.01 13.58 8.45
CA ALA A 59 18.41 13.96 8.30
C ALA A 59 18.95 14.84 9.46
N ASP A 60 18.38 14.74 10.67
CA ASP A 60 18.67 15.59 11.85
C ASP A 60 20.07 15.37 12.48
N GLY A 61 21.12 15.39 11.65
CA GLY A 61 22.52 15.48 12.07
C GLY A 61 23.27 14.15 12.28
N VAL A 62 22.59 13.00 12.26
CA VAL A 62 23.23 11.68 12.43
C VAL A 62 23.38 10.98 11.07
N VAL A 63 24.63 10.73 10.66
CA VAL A 63 24.92 9.92 9.46
C VAL A 63 24.83 8.43 9.83
N GLY A 64 24.13 7.65 9.01
CA GLY A 64 24.05 6.20 9.15
C GLY A 64 24.22 5.47 7.82
N PRO A 65 24.03 4.14 7.80
CA PRO A 65 24.32 3.34 6.62
C PRO A 65 23.22 3.39 5.55
N SER A 66 22.01 3.85 5.86
CA SER A 66 20.83 3.68 5.00
C SER A 66 20.50 4.94 4.21
N ARG A 67 20.09 4.80 2.94
CA ARG A 67 19.78 5.92 2.04
C ARG A 67 18.40 6.54 2.36
N VAL A 68 18.36 7.86 2.44
CA VAL A 68 17.12 8.66 2.43
C VAL A 68 16.91 9.19 1.01
N LEU A 69 15.79 8.85 0.35
CA LEU A 69 15.53 9.36 -1.01
C LEU A 69 15.35 10.88 -0.97
N GLY A 70 15.97 11.56 -1.92
CA GLY A 70 16.01 13.02 -2.04
C GLY A 70 16.90 13.71 -0.99
N ALA A 71 17.70 12.95 -0.24
CA ALA A 71 18.62 13.47 0.78
C ALA A 71 19.88 12.58 0.89
N GLY A 72 20.52 12.59 2.06
CA GLY A 72 21.75 11.85 2.33
C GLY A 72 21.53 10.44 2.89
N ARG A 73 22.41 10.03 3.81
CA ARG A 73 22.27 8.79 4.57
C ARG A 73 21.95 9.07 6.03
N ALA A 74 21.19 8.17 6.65
CA ALA A 74 20.73 8.26 8.04
C ALA A 74 20.74 6.86 8.69
N PRO A 75 20.56 6.76 10.02
CA PRO A 75 20.28 5.47 10.66
C PRO A 75 19.07 4.78 10.02
N ALA A 76 19.05 3.44 10.02
CA ALA A 76 18.03 2.65 9.33
C ALA A 76 16.60 3.05 9.71
N ARG A 77 16.35 3.34 10.98
CA ARG A 77 15.06 3.82 11.47
C ARG A 77 14.64 5.13 10.78
N ASP A 78 15.53 6.10 10.71
CA ASP A 78 15.24 7.43 10.20
C ASP A 78 15.11 7.41 8.67
N ALA A 79 15.92 6.59 7.99
CA ALA A 79 15.73 6.31 6.57
C ALA A 79 14.38 5.66 6.27
N ALA A 80 13.98 4.66 7.06
CA ALA A 80 12.67 4.03 6.92
C ALA A 80 11.52 5.00 7.24
N PHE A 81 11.71 5.91 8.20
CA PHE A 81 10.73 6.97 8.51
C PHE A 81 10.47 7.85 7.28
N ALA A 82 11.52 8.44 6.70
CA ALA A 82 11.35 9.30 5.53
C ALA A 82 10.85 8.53 4.32
N ASN A 83 11.50 7.42 3.96
CA ASN A 83 11.15 6.63 2.79
C ASN A 83 9.74 6.00 2.89
N GLY A 84 9.28 5.72 4.11
CA GLY A 84 7.94 5.24 4.40
C GLY A 84 6.84 6.28 4.16
N ALA A 85 7.17 7.57 4.17
CA ALA A 85 6.21 8.63 3.86
C ALA A 85 5.94 8.76 2.36
N TYR A 86 6.87 8.36 1.50
CA TYR A 86 6.86 8.75 0.08
C TYR A 86 5.89 7.93 -0.77
N GLY A 87 5.87 6.60 -0.56
CA GLY A 87 5.23 5.65 -1.47
C GLY A 87 3.72 5.87 -1.66
N ASN A 88 3.03 6.47 -0.69
CA ASN A 88 1.58 6.68 -0.76
C ASN A 88 1.17 8.12 -1.16
N ILE A 89 2.11 9.05 -1.39
CA ILE A 89 1.80 10.46 -1.67
C ILE A 89 0.91 10.62 -2.90
N TYR A 90 1.20 9.86 -3.95
CA TYR A 90 0.43 9.93 -5.20
C TYR A 90 -0.81 9.04 -5.23
N GLU A 91 -1.08 8.27 -4.16
CA GLU A 91 -2.13 7.25 -4.12
C GLU A 91 -1.95 6.19 -5.22
N MET A 92 -0.72 5.71 -5.43
CA MET A 92 -0.42 4.69 -6.44
C MET A 92 0.30 3.47 -5.87
N ASP A 93 0.53 3.41 -4.57
CA ASP A 93 1.05 2.27 -3.85
C ASP A 93 0.17 1.01 -3.98
N ASP A 94 0.74 -0.16 -3.67
CA ASP A 94 0.01 -1.42 -3.65
C ASP A 94 -1.05 -1.48 -2.54
N VAL A 95 -1.93 -2.47 -2.61
CA VAL A 95 -3.02 -2.65 -1.62
C VAL A 95 -3.38 -4.12 -1.46
N ASP A 96 -3.64 -4.58 -0.23
CA ASP A 96 -4.42 -5.81 -0.02
C ASP A 96 -5.88 -5.40 0.22
N ARG A 97 -6.79 -5.83 -0.67
CA ARG A 97 -8.20 -5.42 -0.65
C ARG A 97 -8.97 -6.00 0.53
N GLN A 98 -8.64 -7.21 0.98
CA GLN A 98 -9.34 -7.86 2.08
C GLN A 98 -8.95 -7.25 3.43
N ALA A 99 -7.67 -6.91 3.58
CA ALA A 99 -7.11 -6.25 4.76
C ALA A 99 -7.27 -4.72 4.74
N VAL A 100 -7.65 -4.14 3.60
CA VAL A 100 -7.83 -2.69 3.38
C VAL A 100 -6.61 -1.88 3.84
N LEU A 101 -5.42 -2.32 3.43
CA LEU A 101 -4.14 -1.72 3.81
C LEU A 101 -3.10 -1.71 2.68
N HIS A 102 -2.06 -0.91 2.85
CA HIS A 102 -0.99 -0.68 1.87
C HIS A 102 0.38 -1.17 2.39
N PRO A 103 0.79 -2.41 2.09
CA PRO A 103 2.00 -2.99 2.69
C PRO A 103 3.31 -2.41 2.14
N GLY A 104 3.39 -2.13 0.84
CA GLY A 104 4.58 -1.63 0.17
C GLY A 104 5.20 -0.37 0.80
N PRO A 105 4.44 0.73 1.03
CA PRO A 105 5.00 1.95 1.61
C PRO A 105 5.46 1.81 3.06
N VAL A 106 5.25 0.66 3.72
CA VAL A 106 5.71 0.43 5.09
C VAL A 106 6.82 -0.63 5.13
N VAL A 107 6.56 -1.80 4.55
CA VAL A 107 7.44 -2.96 4.65
C VAL A 107 8.72 -2.77 3.82
N ILE A 108 8.58 -2.31 2.58
CA ILE A 108 9.72 -2.17 1.66
C ILE A 108 10.76 -1.16 2.16
N PRO A 109 10.39 0.09 2.57
CA PRO A 109 11.37 1.02 3.09
C PRO A 109 12.04 0.54 4.38
N ALA A 110 11.30 -0.17 5.25
CA ALA A 110 11.88 -0.75 6.47
C ALA A 110 12.88 -1.87 6.15
N ALA A 111 12.51 -2.78 5.24
CA ALA A 111 13.36 -3.89 4.81
C ALA A 111 14.62 -3.36 4.09
N LEU A 112 14.47 -2.40 3.17
CA LEU A 112 15.58 -1.83 2.43
C LEU A 112 16.58 -1.11 3.35
N ALA A 113 16.09 -0.28 4.27
CA ALA A 113 16.95 0.44 5.21
C ALA A 113 17.73 -0.53 6.12
N MET A 114 17.07 -1.59 6.61
CA MET A 114 17.72 -2.62 7.42
C MET A 114 18.70 -3.46 6.61
N ALA A 115 18.39 -3.79 5.36
CA ALA A 115 19.27 -4.55 4.48
C ALA A 115 20.55 -3.77 4.17
N GLU A 116 20.46 -2.45 3.92
CA GLU A 116 21.64 -1.59 3.82
C GLU A 116 22.47 -1.58 5.12
N ALA A 117 21.80 -1.45 6.27
CA ALA A 117 22.47 -1.37 7.57
C ALA A 117 23.19 -2.67 7.98
N LEU A 118 22.68 -3.81 7.53
CA LEU A 118 23.20 -5.13 7.85
C LEU A 118 24.11 -5.71 6.74
N GLY A 119 24.23 -5.03 5.59
CA GLY A 119 24.94 -5.56 4.43
C GLY A 119 24.33 -6.87 3.90
N SER A 120 23.00 -6.96 3.92
CA SER A 120 22.26 -8.18 3.55
C SER A 120 22.32 -8.49 2.05
N SER A 121 22.05 -9.74 1.68
CA SER A 121 21.89 -10.12 0.28
C SER A 121 20.52 -9.70 -0.28
N PRO A 122 20.38 -9.56 -1.61
CA PRO A 122 19.09 -9.39 -2.28
C PRO A 122 18.07 -10.48 -1.90
N ASP A 123 18.46 -11.75 -1.83
CA ASP A 123 17.54 -12.82 -1.42
C ASP A 123 17.01 -12.60 0.00
N ALA A 124 17.86 -12.15 0.93
CA ALA A 124 17.44 -11.84 2.30
C ALA A 124 16.50 -10.62 2.36
N LEU A 125 16.74 -9.59 1.53
CA LEU A 125 15.85 -8.45 1.38
C LEU A 125 14.47 -8.89 0.87
N LEU A 126 14.42 -9.70 -0.20
CA LEU A 126 13.16 -10.17 -0.77
C LEU A 126 12.41 -11.08 0.22
N ASP A 127 13.09 -11.97 0.93
CA ASP A 127 12.48 -12.81 1.98
C ASP A 127 11.89 -11.97 3.11
N ALA A 128 12.58 -10.91 3.51
CA ALA A 128 12.10 -9.98 4.53
C ALA A 128 10.86 -9.20 4.06
N VAL A 129 10.82 -8.76 2.80
CA VAL A 129 9.63 -8.13 2.21
C VAL A 129 8.44 -9.11 2.23
N VAL A 130 8.63 -10.35 1.77
CA VAL A 130 7.57 -11.38 1.78
C VAL A 130 7.01 -11.61 3.20
N ARG A 131 7.90 -11.80 4.18
CA ARG A 131 7.50 -12.03 5.58
C ARG A 131 6.82 -10.81 6.20
N GLY A 132 7.27 -9.60 5.88
CA GLY A 132 6.62 -8.38 6.34
C GLY A 132 5.22 -8.20 5.77
N TYR A 133 5.02 -8.49 4.48
CA TYR A 133 3.70 -8.51 3.85
C TYR A 133 2.79 -9.54 4.52
N GLU A 134 3.27 -10.77 4.71
CA GLU A 134 2.51 -11.83 5.36
C GLU A 134 2.02 -11.42 6.76
N ALA A 135 2.91 -10.86 7.59
CA ALA A 135 2.57 -10.43 8.94
C ALA A 135 1.51 -9.33 8.95
N MET A 136 1.72 -8.31 8.12
CA MET A 136 0.84 -7.15 8.03
C MET A 136 -0.54 -7.51 7.48
N VAL A 137 -0.61 -8.32 6.42
CA VAL A 137 -1.87 -8.71 5.78
C VAL A 137 -2.68 -9.65 6.68
N ARG A 138 -2.05 -10.66 7.29
CA ARG A 138 -2.74 -11.56 8.25
C ARG A 138 -3.39 -10.77 9.39
N LEU A 139 -2.63 -9.83 9.96
CA LEU A 139 -3.16 -8.98 11.01
C LEU A 139 -4.30 -8.09 10.50
N GLY A 140 -4.13 -7.43 9.34
CA GLY A 140 -5.17 -6.58 8.76
C GLY A 140 -6.48 -7.32 8.51
N ARG A 141 -6.43 -8.56 7.99
CA ARG A 141 -7.63 -9.42 7.84
C ARG A 141 -8.24 -9.80 9.19
N ALA A 142 -7.40 -10.06 10.19
CA ALA A 142 -7.84 -10.40 11.54
C ALA A 142 -8.46 -9.22 12.31
N MET A 143 -8.16 -7.97 11.96
CA MET A 143 -8.76 -6.79 12.63
C MET A 143 -10.25 -6.59 12.29
N GLY A 144 -10.76 -7.23 11.23
CA GLY A 144 -12.16 -7.10 10.82
C GLY A 144 -12.52 -5.73 10.24
N PRO A 145 -13.67 -5.63 9.54
CA PRO A 145 -14.06 -4.42 8.83
C PRO A 145 -14.42 -3.24 9.76
N ALA A 146 -14.88 -3.45 10.99
CA ALA A 146 -15.21 -2.32 11.88
C ALA A 146 -13.97 -1.54 12.32
N HIS A 147 -12.78 -2.15 12.33
CA HIS A 147 -11.52 -1.45 12.64
C HIS A 147 -11.28 -0.27 11.68
N TYR A 148 -11.52 -0.48 10.37
CA TYR A 148 -11.31 0.51 9.32
C TYR A 148 -12.16 1.78 9.48
N ARG A 149 -13.24 1.73 10.25
CA ARG A 149 -14.12 2.89 10.48
C ARG A 149 -13.41 4.00 11.25
N HIS A 150 -12.51 3.65 12.16
CA HIS A 150 -11.85 4.61 13.05
C HIS A 150 -10.33 4.68 12.83
N PHE A 151 -9.73 3.58 12.40
CA PHE A 151 -8.29 3.46 12.29
C PHE A 151 -7.85 3.20 10.86
N HIS A 152 -6.67 3.70 10.53
CA HIS A 152 -5.94 3.40 9.30
C HIS A 152 -5.19 2.07 9.47
N PRO A 153 -5.63 0.95 8.84
CA PRO A 153 -5.03 -0.36 9.10
C PRO A 153 -3.58 -0.45 8.62
N THR A 154 -3.22 0.30 7.58
CA THR A 154 -1.81 0.46 7.16
C THR A 154 -0.91 0.93 8.29
N ALA A 155 -1.43 1.79 9.19
CA ALA A 155 -0.70 2.32 10.33
C ALA A 155 -0.64 1.30 11.48
N THR A 156 -1.81 0.80 11.90
CA THR A 156 -1.95 -0.09 13.06
C THR A 156 -1.31 -1.46 12.80
N CYS A 157 -1.42 -1.98 11.59
CA CYS A 157 -0.84 -3.27 11.19
C CYS A 157 0.56 -3.12 10.60
N GLY A 158 0.93 -1.95 10.09
CA GLY A 158 2.20 -1.72 9.40
C GLY A 158 3.43 -1.94 10.27
N ALA A 159 3.35 -1.59 11.56
CA ALA A 159 4.44 -1.82 12.49
C ALA A 159 4.79 -3.32 12.64
N PHE A 160 3.80 -4.22 12.54
CA PHE A 160 4.03 -5.66 12.55
C PHE A 160 4.76 -6.12 11.29
N GLY A 161 4.37 -5.61 10.12
CA GLY A 161 5.05 -5.91 8.86
C GLY A 161 6.50 -5.45 8.85
N ALA A 162 6.76 -4.21 9.27
CA ALA A 162 8.11 -3.68 9.39
C ALA A 162 8.95 -4.42 10.44
N ALA A 163 8.35 -4.79 11.60
CA ALA A 163 9.02 -5.58 12.62
C ALA A 163 9.37 -6.99 12.13
N ALA A 164 8.47 -7.67 11.41
CA ALA A 164 8.72 -8.98 10.83
C ALA A 164 9.84 -8.94 9.78
N ALA A 165 9.86 -7.93 8.91
CA ALA A 165 10.91 -7.74 7.92
C ALA A 165 12.29 -7.49 8.60
N ALA A 166 12.34 -6.57 9.56
CA ALA A 166 13.57 -6.27 10.30
C ALA A 166 14.06 -7.49 11.11
N ALA A 167 13.17 -8.19 11.81
CA ALA A 167 13.49 -9.40 12.55
C ALA A 167 14.03 -10.53 11.65
N SER A 168 13.48 -10.67 10.44
CA SER A 168 13.97 -11.62 9.44
C SER A 168 15.40 -11.32 9.02
N LEU A 169 15.71 -10.06 8.71
CA LEU A 169 17.08 -9.64 8.30
C LEU A 169 18.08 -9.78 9.46
N MET A 170 17.64 -9.57 10.69
CA MET A 170 18.45 -9.73 11.89
C MET A 170 18.63 -11.19 12.32
N GLY A 171 17.96 -12.14 11.67
CA GLY A 171 18.02 -13.56 12.04
C GLY A 171 17.47 -13.85 13.44
N LEU A 172 16.43 -13.14 13.87
CA LEU A 172 15.85 -13.33 15.19
C LEU A 172 15.15 -14.70 15.29
N ASP A 173 15.37 -15.39 16.41
CA ASP A 173 14.64 -16.62 16.74
C ASP A 173 13.16 -16.35 17.03
N GLN A 174 12.39 -17.43 17.18
CA GLN A 174 10.94 -17.37 17.42
C GLN A 174 10.56 -16.54 18.66
N ALA A 175 11.34 -16.61 19.74
CA ALA A 175 11.03 -15.89 20.97
C ALA A 175 11.25 -14.39 20.80
N ARG A 176 12.36 -14.00 20.15
CA ARG A 176 12.66 -12.60 19.84
C ARG A 176 11.73 -12.04 18.77
N LEU A 177 11.37 -12.80 17.74
CA LEU A 177 10.35 -12.42 16.76
C LEU A 177 9.01 -12.14 17.46
N THR A 178 8.57 -13.03 18.35
CA THR A 178 7.35 -12.82 19.15
C THR A 178 7.44 -11.54 19.98
N GLY A 179 8.58 -11.28 20.62
CA GLY A 179 8.82 -10.05 21.38
C GLY A 179 8.78 -8.79 20.51
N ALA A 180 9.33 -8.85 19.30
CA ALA A 180 9.30 -7.76 18.34
C ALA A 180 7.87 -7.44 17.89
N LEU A 181 7.08 -8.46 17.52
CA LEU A 181 5.67 -8.31 17.16
C LEU A 181 4.82 -7.82 18.35
N GLY A 182 5.09 -8.33 19.54
CA GLY A 182 4.51 -7.87 20.80
C GLY A 182 4.72 -6.36 21.03
N THR A 183 5.95 -5.90 20.83
CA THR A 183 6.31 -4.48 20.97
C THR A 183 5.73 -3.62 19.84
N ALA A 184 5.66 -4.16 18.62
CA ALA A 184 5.02 -3.47 17.50
C ALA A 184 3.53 -3.19 17.78
N GLY A 185 2.83 -4.16 18.39
CA GLY A 185 1.42 -4.01 18.74
C GLY A 185 1.13 -2.91 19.75
N THR A 186 2.01 -2.67 20.73
CA THR A 186 1.82 -1.57 21.70
C THR A 186 1.98 -0.18 21.07
N ARG A 187 2.49 -0.12 19.83
CA ARG A 187 2.71 1.10 19.05
C ARG A 187 1.69 1.27 17.92
N ALA A 188 0.74 0.34 17.78
CA ALA A 188 -0.31 0.41 16.77
C ALA A 188 -1.20 1.64 17.01
N ALA A 189 -1.18 2.59 16.08
CA ALA A 189 -2.00 3.81 16.13
C ALA A 189 -2.25 4.32 14.70
N GLY A 190 -3.17 5.28 14.56
CA GLY A 190 -3.46 5.96 13.30
C GLY A 190 -4.94 6.20 13.12
N LEU A 191 -5.46 7.26 13.73
CA LEU A 191 -6.89 7.62 13.64
C LEU A 191 -7.19 8.23 12.27
N TRP A 192 -8.37 7.92 11.73
CA TRP A 192 -8.75 8.35 10.40
C TRP A 192 -9.13 9.82 10.27
N GLN A 193 -9.23 10.58 11.37
CA GLN A 193 -9.66 11.98 11.36
C GLN A 193 -8.93 12.82 10.29
N CYS A 194 -7.63 12.57 10.09
CA CYS A 194 -6.82 13.27 9.08
C CYS A 194 -7.38 13.19 7.64
N ARG A 195 -8.24 12.22 7.32
CA ARG A 195 -8.83 12.06 5.98
C ARG A 195 -9.88 13.12 5.64
N HIS A 196 -10.39 13.84 6.63
CA HIS A 196 -11.40 14.87 6.50
C HIS A 196 -10.80 16.28 6.37
N GLU A 197 -9.46 16.37 6.43
CA GLU A 197 -8.73 17.63 6.49
C GLU A 197 -7.60 17.63 5.44
N PRO A 198 -7.19 18.81 4.92
CA PRO A 198 -6.11 18.92 3.95
C PRO A 198 -4.73 18.82 4.63
N VAL A 199 -4.43 17.65 5.22
CA VAL A 199 -3.22 17.39 6.01
C VAL A 199 -2.45 16.17 5.50
N THR A 200 -1.16 16.08 5.82
CA THR A 200 -0.24 15.00 5.38
C THR A 200 -0.08 13.88 6.40
N THR A 201 -0.93 13.83 7.43
CA THR A 201 -0.82 12.84 8.52
C THR A 201 -0.99 11.40 8.03
N LYS A 202 -1.67 11.16 6.89
CA LYS A 202 -1.72 9.83 6.26
C LYS A 202 -0.33 9.31 5.87
N GLN A 203 0.55 10.18 5.36
CA GLN A 203 1.95 9.84 5.05
C GLN A 203 2.75 9.62 6.34
N PHE A 204 2.48 10.41 7.39
CA PHE A 204 3.11 10.19 8.70
C PHE A 204 2.76 8.83 9.30
N HIS A 205 1.55 8.33 9.07
CA HIS A 205 1.15 6.98 9.53
C HIS A 205 2.07 5.88 8.99
N THR A 206 2.39 5.89 7.69
CA THR A 206 3.27 4.88 7.08
C THR A 206 4.72 5.05 7.51
N ALA A 207 5.20 6.31 7.57
CA ALA A 207 6.51 6.67 8.10
C ALA A 207 6.73 6.14 9.52
N ARG A 208 5.77 6.40 10.42
CA ARG A 208 5.84 6.01 11.82
C ARG A 208 5.75 4.50 12.01
N ALA A 209 4.92 3.81 11.21
CA ALA A 209 4.82 2.36 11.23
C ALA A 209 6.15 1.69 10.80
N ALA A 210 6.78 2.18 9.72
CA ALA A 210 8.04 1.66 9.22
C ALA A 210 9.17 1.78 10.26
N ALA A 211 9.36 2.99 10.80
CA ALA A 211 10.34 3.24 11.85
C ALA A 211 10.05 2.47 13.14
N GLY A 212 8.77 2.43 13.56
CA GLY A 212 8.34 1.77 14.78
C GLY A 212 8.57 0.26 14.77
N GLY A 213 8.42 -0.39 13.59
CA GLY A 213 8.71 -1.80 13.42
C GLY A 213 10.20 -2.14 13.54
N ILE A 214 11.08 -1.33 12.92
CA ILE A 214 12.54 -1.46 13.07
C ILE A 214 12.95 -1.36 14.54
N GLU A 215 12.49 -0.32 15.24
CA GLU A 215 12.78 -0.14 16.66
C GLU A 215 12.29 -1.35 17.49
N SER A 216 11.13 -1.91 17.16
CA SER A 216 10.57 -3.08 17.87
C SER A 216 11.45 -4.33 17.69
N ALA A 217 11.98 -4.56 16.49
CA ALA A 217 12.92 -5.66 16.24
C ALA A 217 14.27 -5.44 16.93
N GLN A 218 14.77 -4.20 16.94
CA GLN A 218 16.01 -3.83 17.65
C GLN A 218 15.90 -4.01 19.17
N LEU A 219 14.76 -3.63 19.77
CA LEU A 219 14.47 -3.86 21.19
C LEU A 219 14.49 -5.36 21.51
N ALA A 220 13.82 -6.18 20.72
CA ALA A 220 13.80 -7.63 20.92
C ALA A 220 15.19 -8.27 20.76
N ALA A 221 15.99 -7.81 19.79
CA ALA A 221 17.37 -8.27 19.60
C ALA A 221 18.26 -7.93 20.81
N ALA A 222 18.02 -6.78 21.45
CA ALA A 222 18.67 -6.37 22.69
C ALA A 222 18.17 -7.12 23.94
N GLY A 223 17.23 -8.05 23.80
CA GLY A 223 16.66 -8.83 24.91
C GLY A 223 15.51 -8.14 25.64
N LEU A 224 15.01 -7.01 25.13
CA LEU A 224 13.84 -6.33 25.67
C LEU A 224 12.58 -6.97 25.06
N GLY A 225 11.90 -7.79 25.86
CA GLY A 225 10.73 -8.56 25.42
C GLY A 225 9.47 -7.72 25.21
N GLY A 226 8.56 -8.23 24.38
CA GLY A 226 7.21 -7.70 24.19
C GLY A 226 6.12 -8.67 24.65
N PRO A 227 4.88 -8.19 24.84
CA PRO A 227 3.76 -9.03 25.27
C PRO A 227 3.40 -10.08 24.21
N ARG A 228 3.42 -11.37 24.59
CA ARG A 228 3.07 -12.46 23.66
C ARG A 228 1.57 -12.53 23.31
N PHE A 229 0.70 -12.05 24.20
CA PHE A 229 -0.75 -12.02 23.99
C PHE A 229 -1.23 -10.65 23.47
N ILE A 230 -0.39 -9.93 22.71
CA ILE A 230 -0.72 -8.56 22.27
C ILE A 230 -1.95 -8.51 21.38
N LEU A 231 -2.29 -9.60 20.68
CA LEU A 231 -3.44 -9.65 19.79
C LEU A 231 -4.74 -9.96 20.56
N GLU A 232 -4.75 -11.06 21.30
CA GLU A 232 -5.95 -11.66 21.92
C GLU A 232 -6.10 -11.43 23.42
N GLY A 233 -5.10 -10.83 24.08
CA GLY A 233 -5.15 -10.57 25.51
C GLY A 233 -6.31 -9.63 25.91
N PRO A 234 -6.67 -9.57 27.20
CA PRO A 234 -7.79 -8.76 27.69
C PRO A 234 -7.63 -7.25 27.45
N GLN A 235 -6.40 -6.80 27.21
CA GLN A 235 -6.04 -5.43 26.83
C GLN A 235 -5.26 -5.40 25.50
N GLY A 236 -5.41 -6.45 24.69
CA GLY A 236 -4.77 -6.59 23.38
C GLY A 236 -5.48 -5.83 22.27
N LEU A 237 -4.92 -5.88 21.07
CA LEU A 237 -5.41 -5.14 19.89
C LEU A 237 -6.87 -5.47 19.56
N PHE A 238 -7.25 -6.75 19.64
CA PHE A 238 -8.61 -7.14 19.28
C PHE A 238 -9.64 -6.52 20.24
N ALA A 239 -9.38 -6.61 21.54
CA ALA A 239 -10.23 -5.99 22.56
C ALA A 239 -10.28 -4.45 22.44
N ALA A 240 -9.16 -3.82 22.09
CA ALA A 240 -9.05 -2.36 22.09
C ALA A 240 -9.53 -1.67 20.80
N MET A 241 -9.39 -2.33 19.65
CA MET A 241 -9.49 -1.66 18.33
C MET A 241 -10.30 -2.42 17.29
N ALA A 242 -10.72 -3.66 17.54
CA ALA A 242 -11.39 -4.52 16.56
C ALA A 242 -12.61 -5.23 17.17
N PRO A 243 -13.77 -4.54 17.27
CA PRO A 243 -14.97 -5.11 17.89
C PRO A 243 -15.53 -6.32 17.12
N ASP A 244 -15.16 -6.48 15.85
CA ASP A 244 -15.51 -7.60 14.98
C ASP A 244 -14.26 -8.37 14.49
N ALA A 245 -13.23 -8.44 15.34
CA ALA A 245 -12.01 -9.18 15.05
C ALA A 245 -12.28 -10.61 14.59
N ARG A 246 -11.40 -11.11 13.72
CA ARG A 246 -11.39 -12.46 13.16
C ARG A 246 -10.05 -13.14 13.50
N PRO A 247 -9.82 -13.56 14.75
CA PRO A 247 -8.53 -14.08 15.20
C PRO A 247 -7.99 -15.25 14.36
N ASP A 248 -8.87 -16.07 13.78
CA ASP A 248 -8.50 -17.22 12.95
C ASP A 248 -7.71 -16.83 11.69
N GLU A 249 -7.91 -15.61 11.15
CA GLU A 249 -7.18 -15.06 10.00
C GLU A 249 -5.67 -14.97 10.26
N ILE A 250 -5.24 -14.85 11.52
CA ILE A 250 -3.81 -14.85 11.88
C ILE A 250 -3.14 -16.14 11.40
N THR A 251 -3.84 -17.26 11.46
CA THR A 251 -3.29 -18.58 11.14
C THR A 251 -4.00 -19.28 9.99
N ALA A 252 -4.90 -18.58 9.31
CA ALA A 252 -5.67 -19.13 8.21
C ALA A 252 -4.70 -19.72 7.15
N PRO A 253 -4.95 -20.96 6.69
CA PRO A 253 -4.19 -21.53 5.60
C PRO A 253 -4.53 -20.80 4.31
N HIS A 254 -3.52 -20.65 3.45
CA HIS A 254 -3.67 -20.10 2.10
C HIS A 254 -3.07 -21.06 1.08
N ASP A 255 -3.31 -22.36 1.28
CA ASP A 255 -2.77 -23.46 0.44
C ASP A 255 -1.24 -23.39 0.25
N GLY A 256 -0.54 -22.88 1.27
CA GLY A 256 0.90 -22.67 1.22
C GLY A 256 1.35 -21.43 0.43
N ALA A 257 0.45 -20.65 -0.16
CA ALA A 257 0.79 -19.40 -0.83
C ALA A 257 1.15 -18.28 0.17
N TRP A 258 2.05 -17.38 -0.24
CA TRP A 258 2.34 -16.14 0.48
C TRP A 258 1.37 -15.03 0.09
N LEU A 259 0.93 -14.23 1.06
CA LEU A 259 -0.12 -13.22 0.86
C LEU A 259 0.31 -12.04 -0.03
N ILE A 260 1.62 -11.85 -0.24
CA ILE A 260 2.13 -10.89 -1.21
C ILE A 260 1.63 -11.17 -2.65
N LEU A 261 1.30 -12.42 -2.97
CA LEU A 261 0.74 -12.81 -4.27
C LEU A 261 -0.69 -12.28 -4.47
N GLY A 262 -1.40 -11.97 -3.38
CA GLY A 262 -2.76 -11.45 -3.39
C GLY A 262 -2.85 -9.91 -3.35
N THR A 263 -1.73 -9.18 -3.38
CA THR A 263 -1.76 -7.71 -3.38
C THR A 263 -2.06 -7.16 -4.76
N SER A 264 -2.79 -6.06 -4.81
CA SER A 264 -3.12 -5.35 -6.03
C SER A 264 -2.12 -4.22 -6.30
N ILE A 265 -1.80 -3.97 -7.56
CA ILE A 265 -1.02 -2.79 -7.98
C ILE A 265 -1.99 -1.73 -8.50
N LYS A 266 -1.81 -0.46 -8.12
CA LYS A 266 -2.65 0.66 -8.57
C LYS A 266 -2.04 1.30 -9.82
N PRO A 267 -2.62 1.12 -11.03
CA PRO A 267 -2.11 1.77 -12.24
C PRO A 267 -2.46 3.26 -12.31
N TRP A 268 -3.53 3.69 -11.64
CA TRP A 268 -4.09 5.04 -11.74
C TRP A 268 -3.82 5.90 -10.49
N PRO A 269 -3.57 7.23 -10.62
CA PRO A 269 -3.26 8.14 -9.52
C PRO A 269 -4.49 8.57 -8.70
N ALA A 270 -5.31 7.60 -8.29
CA ALA A 270 -6.56 7.80 -7.56
C ALA A 270 -6.73 6.76 -6.43
N CYS A 271 -7.67 7.00 -5.52
CA CYS A 271 -8.08 6.04 -4.49
C CYS A 271 -8.48 4.70 -5.12
N ARG A 272 -8.14 3.56 -4.47
CA ARG A 272 -8.43 2.21 -5.02
C ARG A 272 -9.91 2.03 -5.36
N HIS A 273 -10.81 2.60 -4.57
CA HIS A 273 -12.26 2.58 -4.78
C HIS A 273 -12.69 3.14 -6.15
N ALA A 274 -11.88 3.98 -6.79
CA ALA A 274 -12.19 4.56 -8.10
C ALA A 274 -11.70 3.73 -9.30
N HIS A 275 -10.86 2.71 -9.09
CA HIS A 275 -10.14 2.06 -10.20
C HIS A 275 -11.09 1.28 -11.13
N ALA A 276 -12.04 0.51 -10.58
CA ALA A 276 -13.02 -0.20 -11.42
C ALA A 276 -13.90 0.76 -12.24
N ALA A 277 -14.19 1.96 -11.72
CA ALA A 277 -14.93 2.98 -12.45
C ALA A 277 -14.11 3.60 -13.58
N ILE A 278 -12.80 3.80 -13.37
CA ILE A 278 -11.85 4.22 -14.42
C ILE A 278 -11.81 3.16 -15.53
N ASP A 279 -11.67 1.88 -15.17
CA ASP A 279 -11.60 0.80 -16.15
C ASP A 279 -12.91 0.68 -16.96
N ALA A 280 -14.07 0.80 -16.30
CA ALA A 280 -15.37 0.81 -16.96
C ALA A 280 -15.52 2.02 -17.91
N ALA A 281 -15.04 3.19 -17.49
CA ALA A 281 -15.02 4.39 -18.32
C ALA A 281 -14.07 4.24 -19.53
N LEU A 282 -12.93 3.57 -19.39
CA LEU A 282 -12.03 3.28 -20.51
C LEU A 282 -12.68 2.38 -21.57
N ILE A 283 -13.40 1.34 -21.13
CA ILE A 283 -14.17 0.45 -22.01
C ILE A 283 -15.20 1.27 -22.80
N LEU A 284 -16.04 2.04 -22.10
CA LEU A 284 -17.11 2.81 -22.77
C LEU A 284 -16.60 3.98 -23.59
N ARG A 285 -15.44 4.56 -23.26
CA ARG A 285 -14.81 5.59 -24.10
C ARG A 285 -14.48 5.06 -25.49
N ALA A 286 -13.99 3.82 -25.58
CA ALA A 286 -13.68 3.21 -26.87
C ALA A 286 -14.95 3.08 -27.75
N GLU A 287 -16.11 2.85 -27.13
CA GLU A 287 -17.42 2.81 -27.80
C GLU A 287 -17.99 4.20 -28.13
N ALA A 288 -17.69 5.20 -27.30
CA ALA A 288 -18.27 6.54 -27.38
C ALA A 288 -17.99 7.25 -28.71
N GLN A 289 -16.84 6.95 -29.36
CA GLN A 289 -16.40 7.59 -30.61
C GLN A 289 -16.51 9.13 -30.60
N GLY A 290 -16.30 9.75 -29.43
CA GLY A 290 -16.37 11.22 -29.24
C GLY A 290 -17.76 11.77 -28.90
N ARG A 291 -18.79 10.93 -28.73
CA ARG A 291 -20.10 11.34 -28.22
C ARG A 291 -20.00 11.78 -26.76
N MET A 292 -20.77 12.80 -26.39
CA MET A 292 -20.89 13.24 -25.01
C MET A 292 -22.05 12.50 -24.30
N PRO A 293 -21.83 11.96 -23.09
CA PRO A 293 -22.89 11.37 -22.27
C PRO A 293 -23.93 12.39 -21.83
N ALA A 294 -25.22 12.08 -21.96
CA ALA A 294 -26.31 12.87 -21.38
C ALA A 294 -26.43 12.64 -19.86
N ALA A 295 -26.26 11.39 -19.42
CA ALA A 295 -26.24 11.00 -18.02
C ALA A 295 -25.34 9.78 -17.81
N ILE A 296 -24.75 9.64 -16.62
CA ILE A 296 -23.89 8.53 -16.25
C ILE A 296 -24.33 8.00 -14.89
N GLU A 297 -24.58 6.70 -14.79
CA GLU A 297 -24.81 6.01 -13.52
C GLU A 297 -23.63 5.08 -13.20
N VAL A 298 -23.08 5.21 -12.00
CA VAL A 298 -22.03 4.36 -11.45
C VAL A 298 -22.60 3.56 -10.29
N ARG A 299 -22.63 2.25 -10.44
CA ARG A 299 -23.13 1.28 -9.47
C ARG A 299 -21.95 0.63 -8.75
N SER A 300 -21.87 0.78 -7.43
CA SER A 300 -20.74 0.31 -6.62
C SER A 300 -21.19 -0.16 -5.23
N PHE A 301 -20.29 -0.16 -4.25
CA PHE A 301 -20.52 -0.58 -2.86
C PHE A 301 -20.44 0.59 -1.88
N ALA A 302 -20.97 0.41 -0.66
CA ALA A 302 -21.18 1.50 0.31
C ALA A 302 -19.90 2.27 0.67
N ASP A 303 -18.79 1.57 0.88
CA ASP A 303 -17.50 2.19 1.23
C ASP A 303 -16.96 3.05 0.07
N ALA A 304 -17.14 2.63 -1.18
CA ALA A 304 -16.74 3.45 -2.32
C ALA A 304 -17.48 4.79 -2.34
N LEU A 305 -18.78 4.83 -2.04
CA LEU A 305 -19.54 6.08 -1.95
C LEU A 305 -19.16 6.88 -0.69
N THR A 306 -19.05 6.21 0.46
CA THR A 306 -18.66 6.85 1.74
C THR A 306 -17.35 7.63 1.60
N PHE A 307 -16.40 7.11 0.81
CA PHE A 307 -15.08 7.73 0.67
C PHE A 307 -14.89 8.54 -0.61
N CYS A 308 -15.58 8.17 -1.69
CA CYS A 308 -15.35 8.74 -3.01
C CYS A 308 -16.55 9.44 -3.66
N ASP A 309 -17.66 9.64 -2.93
CA ASP A 309 -18.74 10.52 -3.37
C ASP A 309 -18.36 11.98 -3.13
N ARG A 310 -17.69 12.58 -4.11
CA ARG A 310 -17.20 13.96 -4.07
C ARG A 310 -17.51 14.63 -5.41
N PRO A 311 -18.76 15.06 -5.65
CA PRO A 311 -19.17 15.57 -6.95
C PRO A 311 -18.51 16.91 -7.30
N ASP A 312 -18.11 17.68 -6.29
CA ASP A 312 -17.43 18.97 -6.46
C ASP A 312 -16.13 19.02 -5.65
N PRO A 313 -15.05 18.33 -6.11
CA PRO A 313 -13.79 18.34 -5.41
C PRO A 313 -13.11 19.72 -5.50
N ALA A 314 -12.70 20.28 -4.36
CA ALA A 314 -12.05 21.59 -4.27
C ALA A 314 -10.51 21.51 -4.18
N SER A 315 -9.93 20.31 -4.23
CA SER A 315 -8.49 20.09 -4.12
C SER A 315 -8.05 18.80 -4.80
N THR A 316 -6.75 18.68 -5.07
CA THR A 316 -6.14 17.48 -5.68
C THR A 316 -6.50 16.21 -4.91
N ILE A 317 -6.40 16.24 -3.58
CA ILE A 317 -6.76 15.07 -2.75
C ILE A 317 -8.25 14.75 -2.81
N GLN A 318 -9.13 15.76 -2.87
CA GLN A 318 -10.57 15.50 -3.03
C GLN A 318 -10.87 14.89 -4.39
N ALA A 319 -10.21 15.36 -5.46
CA ALA A 319 -10.40 14.82 -6.81
C ALA A 319 -9.91 13.37 -6.95
N LYS A 320 -8.78 13.01 -6.33
CA LYS A 320 -8.28 11.61 -6.28
C LYS A 320 -9.24 10.65 -5.57
N PHE A 321 -10.17 11.18 -4.79
CA PHE A 321 -11.22 10.46 -4.09
C PHE A 321 -12.59 10.93 -4.59
N SER A 322 -12.73 11.19 -5.89
CA SER A 322 -14.00 11.50 -6.53
C SER A 322 -14.23 10.51 -7.65
N LEU A 323 -15.20 9.62 -7.48
CA LEU A 323 -15.62 8.69 -8.53
C LEU A 323 -16.13 9.46 -9.76
N GLN A 324 -16.86 10.55 -9.52
CA GLN A 324 -17.39 11.41 -10.58
C GLN A 324 -16.28 12.06 -11.39
N HIS A 325 -15.27 12.63 -10.72
CA HIS A 325 -14.15 13.26 -11.40
C HIS A 325 -13.32 12.23 -12.18
N ALA A 326 -13.01 11.08 -11.57
CA ALA A 326 -12.26 10.00 -12.21
C ALA A 326 -12.95 9.51 -13.50
N VAL A 327 -14.27 9.26 -13.45
CA VAL A 327 -15.04 8.88 -14.64
C VAL A 327 -15.02 9.99 -15.70
N ALA A 328 -15.20 11.25 -15.31
CA ALA A 328 -15.24 12.36 -16.26
C ALA A 328 -13.91 12.56 -17.00
N VAL A 329 -12.78 12.64 -16.27
CA VAL A 329 -11.46 12.81 -16.90
C VAL A 329 -11.09 11.61 -17.76
N THR A 330 -11.52 10.40 -17.37
CA THR A 330 -11.26 9.20 -18.14
C THR A 330 -12.06 9.15 -19.43
N LEU A 331 -13.36 9.48 -19.41
CA LEU A 331 -14.17 9.50 -20.64
C LEU A 331 -13.67 10.56 -21.63
N LEU A 332 -13.22 11.71 -21.15
CA LEU A 332 -12.69 12.79 -22.00
C LEU A 332 -11.29 12.43 -22.54
N GLY A 333 -10.37 12.06 -21.66
CA GLY A 333 -8.94 11.98 -21.95
C GLY A 333 -8.37 10.58 -22.19
N GLY A 334 -9.10 9.51 -21.83
CA GLY A 334 -8.56 8.14 -21.80
C GLY A 334 -7.87 7.83 -20.46
N PRO A 335 -6.80 7.01 -20.43
CA PRO A 335 -6.11 6.67 -19.19
C PRO A 335 -5.71 7.95 -18.42
N PRO A 336 -6.12 8.11 -17.15
CA PRO A 336 -5.92 9.37 -16.45
C PRO A 336 -4.42 9.63 -16.20
N PRO A 337 -3.83 10.71 -16.76
CA PRO A 337 -2.44 11.06 -16.46
C PRO A 337 -2.28 11.54 -15.01
N LEU A 338 -1.03 11.68 -14.55
CA LEU A 338 -0.72 12.16 -13.19
C LEU A 338 -1.37 13.52 -12.88
N GLY A 339 -1.37 14.43 -13.84
CA GLY A 339 -1.96 15.76 -13.72
C GLY A 339 -3.50 15.79 -13.81
N ALA A 340 -4.17 14.65 -14.03
CA ALA A 340 -5.62 14.60 -14.24
C ALA A 340 -6.44 15.09 -13.04
N PHE A 341 -5.83 15.16 -11.87
CA PHE A 341 -6.49 15.51 -10.62
C PHE A 341 -6.04 16.87 -10.07
N GLU A 342 -5.26 17.65 -10.83
CA GLU A 342 -4.74 18.95 -10.38
C GLU A 342 -5.77 20.08 -10.54
N PRO A 343 -5.63 21.21 -9.82
CA PRO A 343 -6.62 22.30 -9.77
C PRO A 343 -7.08 22.80 -11.14
N GLU A 344 -6.18 22.85 -12.12
CA GLU A 344 -6.48 23.31 -13.48
C GLU A 344 -7.47 22.38 -14.18
N VAL A 345 -7.33 21.05 -14.00
CA VAL A 345 -8.25 20.04 -14.57
C VAL A 345 -9.54 19.95 -13.78
N ILE A 346 -9.48 20.13 -12.46
CA ILE A 346 -10.67 20.22 -11.59
C ILE A 346 -11.61 21.34 -12.03
N ALA A 347 -11.03 22.51 -12.33
CA ALA A 347 -11.73 23.74 -12.71
C ALA A 347 -12.13 23.81 -14.19
N ASP A 348 -11.67 22.88 -15.03
CA ASP A 348 -12.04 22.83 -16.44
C ASP A 348 -13.58 22.68 -16.57
N PRO A 349 -14.27 23.62 -17.26
CA PRO A 349 -15.73 23.62 -17.37
C PRO A 349 -16.28 22.38 -18.11
N VAL A 350 -15.52 21.77 -19.02
CA VAL A 350 -15.90 20.54 -19.71
C VAL A 350 -15.86 19.36 -18.76
N VAL A 351 -14.79 19.24 -17.97
CA VAL A 351 -14.64 18.20 -16.95
C VAL A 351 -15.72 18.37 -15.87
N ALA A 352 -15.93 19.59 -15.37
CA ALA A 352 -16.96 19.89 -14.38
C ALA A 352 -18.38 19.60 -14.90
N GLY A 353 -18.66 19.97 -16.16
CA GLY A 353 -19.94 19.73 -16.81
C GLY A 353 -20.24 18.23 -17.00
N LEU A 354 -19.24 17.41 -17.31
CA LEU A 354 -19.41 15.95 -17.39
C LEU A 354 -19.50 15.31 -16.00
N ARG A 355 -18.67 15.75 -15.05
CA ARG A 355 -18.68 15.31 -13.65
C ARG A 355 -20.06 15.47 -13.01
N ALA A 356 -20.74 16.58 -13.27
CA ALA A 356 -22.09 16.84 -12.77
C ALA A 356 -23.17 15.88 -13.31
N ARG A 357 -22.88 15.13 -14.37
CA ARG A 357 -23.79 14.12 -14.97
C ARG A 357 -23.61 12.73 -14.36
N VAL A 358 -22.64 12.55 -13.45
CA VAL A 358 -22.33 11.26 -12.83
C VAL A 358 -23.09 11.10 -11.51
N ARG A 359 -23.99 10.11 -11.47
CA ARG A 359 -24.72 9.69 -10.27
C ARG A 359 -24.14 8.39 -9.73
N LEU A 360 -23.92 8.32 -8.42
CA LEU A 360 -23.43 7.12 -7.73
C LEU A 360 -24.58 6.39 -7.03
N VAL A 361 -24.57 5.06 -7.06
CA VAL A 361 -25.57 4.21 -6.39
C VAL A 361 -24.90 2.97 -5.80
N VAL A 362 -25.30 2.56 -4.59
CA VAL A 362 -24.95 1.24 -4.06
C VAL A 362 -25.85 0.19 -4.70
N ALA A 363 -25.27 -0.82 -5.35
CA ALA A 363 -26.06 -1.85 -6.03
C ALA A 363 -25.38 -3.24 -6.04
N GLU A 364 -26.20 -4.27 -6.21
CA GLU A 364 -25.71 -5.63 -6.47
C GLU A 364 -25.21 -5.78 -7.93
N PRO A 365 -24.23 -6.67 -8.18
CA PRO A 365 -23.59 -7.59 -7.22
C PRO A 365 -22.44 -6.95 -6.40
N TYR A 366 -22.17 -5.66 -6.59
CA TYR A 366 -21.00 -4.98 -6.03
C TYR A 366 -21.06 -4.85 -4.51
N ALA A 367 -22.23 -4.48 -3.99
CA ALA A 367 -22.48 -4.37 -2.56
C ALA A 367 -22.21 -5.70 -1.82
N GLY A 368 -22.73 -6.83 -2.31
CA GLY A 368 -22.54 -8.14 -1.69
C GLY A 368 -21.13 -8.75 -1.88
N ALA A 369 -20.35 -8.24 -2.84
CA ALA A 369 -19.00 -8.73 -3.10
C ALA A 369 -17.91 -8.05 -2.24
N TYR A 370 -18.16 -6.85 -1.72
CA TYR A 370 -17.23 -6.13 -0.85
C TYR A 370 -17.07 -6.80 0.53
N PRO A 371 -15.86 -6.84 1.15
CA PRO A 371 -14.57 -6.32 0.67
C PRO A 371 -13.77 -7.31 -0.20
N ARG A 372 -14.33 -8.48 -0.52
CA ARG A 372 -13.61 -9.47 -1.34
C ARG A 372 -13.38 -9.03 -2.77
N ARG A 373 -14.18 -8.11 -3.33
CA ARG A 373 -14.03 -7.52 -4.67
C ARG A 373 -14.45 -6.05 -4.66
N PHE A 374 -13.71 -5.21 -5.38
CA PHE A 374 -13.94 -3.75 -5.44
C PHE A 374 -14.48 -3.37 -6.83
N GLY A 375 -15.51 -4.08 -7.29
CA GLY A 375 -16.06 -3.92 -8.63
C GLY A 375 -16.98 -2.70 -8.79
N THR A 376 -17.33 -2.38 -10.02
CA THR A 376 -18.27 -1.31 -10.40
C THR A 376 -18.95 -1.61 -11.74
N GLY A 377 -20.21 -1.21 -11.87
CA GLY A 377 -20.94 -1.17 -13.13
C GLY A 377 -21.16 0.28 -13.56
N LEU A 378 -20.99 0.58 -14.84
CA LEU A 378 -21.14 1.94 -15.38
C LEU A 378 -22.11 1.91 -16.56
N THR A 379 -23.12 2.78 -16.51
CA THR A 379 -24.11 2.95 -17.59
C THR A 379 -24.05 4.39 -18.08
N ILE A 380 -23.84 4.56 -19.38
CA ILE A 380 -23.97 5.84 -20.07
C ILE A 380 -25.32 5.89 -20.77
N THR A 381 -26.07 6.97 -20.58
CA THR A 381 -27.20 7.34 -21.42
C THR A 381 -26.76 8.43 -22.38
N TRP A 382 -27.01 8.24 -23.67
CA TRP A 382 -26.67 9.18 -24.74
C TRP A 382 -27.84 10.13 -25.04
N ASP A 383 -27.57 11.22 -25.78
CA ASP A 383 -28.60 12.24 -26.12
C ASP A 383 -29.77 11.69 -26.96
N ASP A 384 -29.56 10.60 -27.70
CA ASP A 384 -30.60 9.90 -28.46
C ASP A 384 -31.42 8.90 -27.62
N GLY A 385 -31.15 8.83 -26.30
CA GLY A 385 -31.80 7.93 -25.36
C GLY A 385 -31.24 6.49 -25.35
N THR A 386 -30.30 6.16 -26.24
CA THR A 386 -29.62 4.85 -26.21
C THR A 386 -28.68 4.75 -25.02
N THR A 387 -28.29 3.51 -24.64
CA THR A 387 -27.39 3.29 -23.50
C THR A 387 -26.25 2.35 -23.83
N SER A 388 -25.07 2.64 -23.27
CA SER A 388 -23.90 1.74 -23.24
C SER A 388 -23.59 1.32 -21.80
N ARG A 389 -23.10 0.10 -21.60
CA ARG A 389 -22.87 -0.47 -20.26
C ARG A 389 -21.55 -1.24 -20.20
N ALA A 390 -20.82 -1.07 -19.10
CA ALA A 390 -19.64 -1.85 -18.77
C ALA A 390 -19.72 -2.34 -17.32
N GLU A 391 -19.38 -3.60 -17.10
CA GLU A 391 -19.34 -4.22 -15.76
C GLU A 391 -17.89 -4.66 -15.50
N VAL A 392 -17.29 -4.11 -14.45
CA VAL A 392 -15.90 -4.40 -14.07
C VAL A 392 -15.92 -4.98 -12.66
N PRO A 393 -15.83 -6.31 -12.52
CA PRO A 393 -15.97 -6.93 -11.22
C PRO A 393 -14.66 -6.90 -10.40
N ASP A 394 -13.51 -6.81 -11.08
CA ASP A 394 -12.18 -6.56 -10.49
C ASP A 394 -11.46 -5.48 -11.30
N ALA A 395 -10.84 -4.54 -10.61
CA ALA A 395 -10.11 -3.45 -11.24
C ALA A 395 -8.74 -3.92 -11.74
N LEU A 396 -8.22 -3.27 -12.78
CA LEU A 396 -6.88 -3.52 -13.30
C LEU A 396 -5.84 -3.43 -12.17
N GLY A 397 -4.96 -4.43 -12.13
CA GLY A 397 -3.98 -4.65 -11.10
C GLY A 397 -4.47 -5.48 -9.91
N ASP A 398 -5.74 -5.89 -9.84
CA ASP A 398 -6.20 -6.93 -8.90
C ASP A 398 -5.56 -8.28 -9.22
N PRO A 399 -5.44 -9.21 -8.25
CA PRO A 399 -4.98 -10.58 -8.52
C PRO A 399 -5.78 -11.29 -9.63
N GLU A 400 -7.08 -11.00 -9.71
CA GLU A 400 -8.00 -11.53 -10.72
C GLU A 400 -7.93 -10.80 -12.07
N ASN A 401 -7.35 -9.60 -12.10
CA ASN A 401 -7.15 -8.79 -13.31
C ASN A 401 -5.77 -8.09 -13.26
N PRO A 402 -4.66 -8.86 -13.29
CA PRO A 402 -3.35 -8.33 -12.93
C PRO A 402 -2.80 -7.41 -14.02
N VAL A 403 -2.02 -6.41 -13.59
CA VAL A 403 -1.10 -5.72 -14.50
C VAL A 403 0.07 -6.65 -14.81
N ASP A 404 0.52 -6.65 -16.06
CA ASP A 404 1.73 -7.37 -16.42
C ASP A 404 3.00 -6.63 -15.96
N HIS A 405 4.14 -7.30 -16.05
CA HIS A 405 5.43 -6.73 -15.68
C HIS A 405 5.75 -5.46 -16.49
N ALA A 406 5.42 -5.43 -17.78
CA ALA A 406 5.69 -4.30 -18.66
C ALA A 406 4.90 -3.03 -18.24
N ALA A 407 3.67 -3.20 -17.75
CA ALA A 407 2.84 -2.14 -17.21
C ALA A 407 3.43 -1.57 -15.90
N VAL A 408 3.97 -2.41 -15.01
CA VAL A 408 4.67 -1.94 -13.80
C VAL A 408 5.94 -1.18 -14.16
N VAL A 409 6.74 -1.68 -15.11
CA VAL A 409 7.91 -0.95 -15.64
C VAL A 409 7.50 0.40 -16.24
N THR A 410 6.42 0.43 -17.02
CA THR A 410 5.88 1.66 -17.62
C THR A 410 5.41 2.65 -16.57
N LYS A 411 4.75 2.16 -15.51
CA LYS A 411 4.36 2.96 -14.35
C LYS A 411 5.59 3.54 -13.66
N ALA A 412 6.57 2.71 -13.29
CA ALA A 412 7.79 3.16 -12.62
C ALA A 412 8.55 4.22 -13.44
N ARG A 413 8.68 4.00 -14.77
CA ARG A 413 9.27 4.98 -15.69
C ARG A 413 8.48 6.29 -15.74
N THR A 414 7.15 6.21 -15.79
CA THR A 414 6.28 7.41 -15.79
C THR A 414 6.45 8.23 -14.51
N LEU A 415 6.47 7.58 -13.35
CA LEU A 415 6.62 8.24 -12.06
C LEU A 415 8.01 8.85 -11.88
N ALA A 416 9.06 8.11 -12.23
CA ALA A 416 10.43 8.61 -12.15
C ALA A 416 10.69 9.78 -13.12
N ARG A 417 10.12 9.75 -14.33
CA ARG A 417 10.19 10.88 -15.26
C ARG A 417 9.47 12.11 -14.72
N ALA A 418 8.30 11.93 -14.11
CA ALA A 418 7.57 13.02 -13.46
C ALA A 418 8.33 13.61 -12.25
N ALA A 419 9.21 12.83 -11.63
CA ALA A 419 10.14 13.30 -10.60
C ALA A 419 11.36 14.06 -11.15
N GLY A 420 11.50 14.18 -12.48
CA GLY A 420 12.58 14.89 -13.14
C GLY A 420 13.82 14.04 -13.48
N LEU A 421 13.77 12.71 -13.34
CA LEU A 421 14.88 11.85 -13.77
C LEU A 421 14.90 11.71 -15.30
N ASP A 422 16.10 11.66 -15.87
CA ASP A 422 16.29 11.35 -17.29
C ASP A 422 16.19 9.84 -17.58
N GLU A 423 16.04 9.47 -18.87
CA GLU A 423 15.84 8.07 -19.27
C GLU A 423 17.05 7.17 -18.95
N GLN A 424 18.27 7.73 -18.90
CA GLN A 424 19.46 6.97 -18.55
C GLN A 424 19.41 6.53 -17.07
N HIS A 425 19.10 7.46 -16.17
CA HIS A 425 18.92 7.19 -14.75
C HIS A 425 17.73 6.24 -14.51
N ILE A 426 16.60 6.48 -15.17
CA ILE A 426 15.41 5.63 -15.05
C ILE A 426 15.73 4.20 -15.51
N GLY A 427 16.37 4.03 -16.67
CA GLY A 427 16.76 2.73 -17.17
C GLY A 427 17.75 2.01 -16.26
N ALA A 428 18.68 2.75 -15.64
CA ALA A 428 19.62 2.18 -14.67
C ALA A 428 18.91 1.70 -13.40
N LEU A 429 17.97 2.50 -12.89
CA LEU A 429 17.17 2.15 -11.71
C LEU A 429 16.35 0.87 -11.93
N ILE A 430 15.62 0.80 -13.05
CA ILE A 430 14.80 -0.36 -13.40
C ILE A 430 15.67 -1.62 -13.51
N ARG A 431 16.78 -1.55 -14.26
CA ARG A 431 17.70 -2.70 -14.41
C ARG A 431 18.32 -3.15 -13.09
N ALA A 432 18.65 -2.20 -12.20
CA ALA A 432 19.20 -2.53 -10.89
C ALA A 432 18.19 -3.28 -10.02
N ILE A 433 16.91 -2.87 -10.06
CA ILE A 433 15.82 -3.54 -9.34
C ILE A 433 15.52 -4.92 -9.95
N GLU A 434 15.47 -5.03 -11.27
CA GLU A 434 15.25 -6.31 -11.97
C GLU A 434 16.36 -7.33 -11.64
N ALA A 435 17.58 -6.86 -11.37
CA ALA A 435 18.72 -7.68 -10.98
C ALA A 435 18.81 -7.97 -9.47
N LEU A 436 17.87 -7.50 -8.63
CA LEU A 436 17.83 -7.77 -7.19
C LEU A 436 17.46 -9.24 -6.93
N GLU A 437 18.46 -10.10 -6.97
CA GLU A 437 18.38 -11.51 -6.60
C GLU A 437 19.78 -12.05 -6.28
N GLY A 438 19.83 -13.18 -5.61
CA GLY A 438 21.07 -13.89 -5.28
C GLY A 438 21.77 -13.38 -4.02
N PRO A 439 22.99 -13.88 -3.76
CA PRO A 439 23.67 -13.71 -2.48
C PRO A 439 24.49 -12.42 -2.37
N ASP A 440 24.72 -11.68 -3.46
CA ASP A 440 25.67 -10.55 -3.51
C ASP A 440 25.08 -9.24 -2.95
N PRO A 441 25.51 -8.77 -1.77
CA PRO A 441 25.03 -7.53 -1.16
C PRO A 441 25.31 -6.28 -2.00
N ALA A 442 26.30 -6.33 -2.90
CA ALA A 442 26.68 -5.19 -3.73
C ALA A 442 25.54 -4.75 -4.66
N ARG A 443 24.60 -5.65 -4.98
CA ARG A 443 23.42 -5.33 -5.79
C ARG A 443 22.45 -4.37 -5.08
N ILE A 444 22.28 -4.50 -3.76
CA ILE A 444 21.48 -3.56 -2.96
C ILE A 444 22.19 -2.20 -2.91
N ALA A 445 23.51 -2.19 -2.74
CA ALA A 445 24.29 -0.95 -2.76
C ALA A 445 24.21 -0.24 -4.13
N ALA A 446 24.27 -1.00 -5.24
CA ALA A 446 24.12 -0.46 -6.58
C ALA A 446 22.72 0.13 -6.81
N PHE A 447 21.67 -0.59 -6.41
CA PHE A 447 20.29 -0.11 -6.47
C PHE A 447 20.09 1.18 -5.67
N THR A 448 20.48 1.19 -4.40
CA THR A 448 20.28 2.33 -3.48
C THR A 448 21.15 3.55 -3.82
N ALA A 449 22.27 3.35 -4.51
CA ALA A 449 23.09 4.45 -5.03
C ALA A 449 22.40 5.21 -6.17
N ILE A 450 21.59 4.52 -6.98
CA ILE A 450 20.86 5.10 -8.13
C ILE A 450 19.60 5.85 -7.68
N LEU A 451 19.03 5.49 -6.52
CA LEU A 451 17.92 6.25 -5.95
C LEU A 451 18.34 7.71 -5.73
N PRO A 452 17.48 8.69 -6.08
CA PRO A 452 17.81 10.11 -6.03
C PRO A 452 18.09 10.59 -4.61
#